data_AF-A0A9D5BLH9-F1
#
_entry.id   AF-A0A9D5BLH9-F1
#
_cell.length_a   1.000
_cell.length_b   1.000
_cell.length_c   1.000
_cell.angle_alpha   90.00
_cell.angle_beta   90.00
_cell.angle_gamma   90.00
#
_symmetry.space_group_name_H-M   'P 1'
#
loop_
_entity.id
_entity.type
_entity.pdbx_description
1 polymer ?
#
loop_
_entity_poly.entity_id
_entity_poly.type
_entity_poly.pdbx_seq_one_letter_code
_entity_poly.pdbx_strand_id
1 'polypeptide(L)'
;MEVLLRKWQEAHSQVIDQVVQEALDKAYMTEKDLTAVAVTIGPGLSLCLRVGVQKARRIAGGFNLPIIGIHHMEAHALVARLIEKDLQFPFMALLISGGHNLLILARDLGQYTQLGTTIDDAIGEAYDKSAIWLGLDMSRSGGPAIEELAREGNSRITSFPLYG
;
A
#
# COMPACT_ATOMS: atom_id res chain seq x y z
N MET A 1 -11.43 17.92 7.14
CA MET A 1 -10.18 17.14 6.96
C MET A 1 -9.67 16.59 8.30
N GLU A 2 -9.49 17.40 9.34
CA GLU A 2 -8.96 16.95 10.64
C GLU A 2 -9.83 15.89 11.36
N VAL A 3 -11.16 16.02 11.30
CA VAL A 3 -12.11 15.05 11.88
C VAL A 3 -11.99 13.67 11.22
N LEU A 4 -11.82 13.62 9.89
CA LEU A 4 -11.64 12.36 9.17
C LEU A 4 -10.30 11.73 9.52
N LEU A 5 -9.22 12.51 9.53
CA LEU A 5 -7.87 12.03 9.92
C LEU A 5 -7.86 11.37 11.30
N ARG A 6 -8.57 11.96 12.27
CA ARG A 6 -8.73 11.37 13.62
C ARG A 6 -9.52 10.07 13.58
N LYS A 7 -10.60 9.99 12.81
CA LYS A 7 -11.36 8.74 12.63
C LYS A 7 -10.49 7.59 12.10
N TRP A 8 -9.62 7.86 11.12
CA TRP A 8 -8.69 6.85 10.59
C TRP A 8 -7.64 6.44 11.64
N GLN A 9 -7.07 7.40 12.37
CA GLN A 9 -6.16 7.12 13.48
C GLN A 9 -6.82 6.26 14.57
N GLU A 10 -8.06 6.57 14.94
CA GLU A 10 -8.83 5.81 15.92
C GLU A 10 -9.06 4.38 15.45
N ALA A 11 -9.45 4.20 14.18
CA ALA A 11 -9.61 2.87 13.60
C ALA A 11 -8.32 2.03 13.70
N HIS A 12 -7.16 2.61 13.36
CA HIS A 12 -5.86 1.93 13.56
C HIS A 12 -5.61 1.62 15.04
N SER A 13 -5.85 2.57 15.95
CA SER A 13 -5.61 2.39 17.38
C SER A 13 -6.46 1.27 17.98
N GLN A 14 -7.70 1.12 17.50
CA GLN A 14 -8.63 0.10 17.99
C GLN A 14 -8.22 -1.33 17.60
N VAL A 15 -7.60 -1.51 16.45
CA VAL A 15 -7.31 -2.85 15.90
C VAL A 15 -5.84 -3.26 15.99
N ILE A 16 -4.90 -2.32 16.18
CA ILE A 16 -3.46 -2.63 16.08
C ILE A 16 -3.00 -3.70 17.06
N ASP A 17 -3.48 -3.68 18.30
CA ASP A 17 -3.10 -4.67 19.31
C ASP A 17 -3.66 -6.06 18.95
N GLN A 18 -4.92 -6.11 18.50
CA GLN A 18 -5.55 -7.35 18.04
C GLN A 18 -4.80 -7.94 16.83
N VAL A 19 -4.51 -7.14 15.81
CA VAL A 19 -3.84 -7.59 14.59
C VAL A 19 -2.44 -8.12 14.89
N VAL A 20 -1.69 -7.47 15.78
CA VAL A 20 -0.36 -7.94 16.20
C VAL A 20 -0.48 -9.26 16.97
N GLN A 21 -1.42 -9.36 17.92
CA GLN A 21 -1.62 -10.58 18.69
C GLN A 21 -2.03 -11.75 17.78
N GLU A 22 -2.98 -11.54 16.87
CA GLU A 22 -3.39 -12.55 15.91
C GLU A 22 -2.23 -13.02 15.01
N ALA A 23 -1.33 -12.12 14.62
CA ALA A 23 -0.16 -12.47 13.82
C ALA A 23 0.83 -13.35 14.61
N LEU A 24 1.07 -13.01 15.89
CA LEU A 24 1.91 -13.80 16.79
C LEU A 24 1.28 -15.19 17.05
N ASP A 25 -0.02 -15.24 17.31
CA ASP A 25 -0.76 -16.48 17.55
C ASP A 25 -0.69 -17.42 16.33
N LYS A 26 -0.90 -16.88 15.12
CA LYS A 26 -0.77 -17.64 13.86
C LYS A 26 0.64 -18.15 13.62
N ALA A 27 1.65 -17.44 14.11
CA ALA A 27 3.05 -17.85 14.04
C ALA A 27 3.44 -18.83 15.16
N TYR A 28 2.57 -19.07 16.15
CA TYR A 28 2.89 -19.77 17.40
C TYR A 28 4.08 -19.14 18.14
N MET A 29 4.14 -17.81 18.15
CA MET A 29 5.22 -17.03 18.76
C MET A 29 4.67 -16.06 19.80
N THR A 30 5.57 -15.56 20.64
CA THR A 30 5.33 -14.44 21.56
C THR A 30 6.24 -13.27 21.21
N GLU A 31 5.98 -12.09 21.77
CA GLU A 31 6.85 -10.92 21.56
C GLU A 31 8.31 -11.17 21.99
N LYS A 32 8.56 -12.14 22.89
CA LYS A 32 9.90 -12.55 23.34
C LYS A 32 10.72 -13.27 22.27
N ASP A 33 10.04 -13.89 21.32
CA ASP A 33 10.67 -14.70 20.27
C ASP A 33 11.12 -13.82 19.08
N LEU A 34 10.77 -12.54 19.10
CA LEU A 34 11.13 -11.58 18.06
C LEU A 34 12.59 -11.12 18.21
N THR A 35 13.26 -10.95 17.08
CA THR A 35 14.65 -10.45 17.02
C THR A 35 14.75 -9.00 16.54
N ALA A 36 13.69 -8.47 15.92
CA ALA A 36 13.58 -7.10 15.43
C ALA A 36 12.10 -6.71 15.24
N VAL A 37 11.81 -5.41 15.14
CA VAL A 37 10.48 -4.91 14.78
C VAL A 37 10.58 -3.95 13.60
N ALA A 38 10.00 -4.33 12.46
CA ALA A 38 9.90 -3.46 11.29
C ALA A 38 8.58 -2.69 11.30
N VAL A 39 8.61 -1.40 10.93
CA VAL A 39 7.42 -0.55 10.91
C VAL A 39 7.49 0.50 9.81
N THR A 40 6.38 0.71 9.11
CA THR A 40 6.28 1.75 8.07
C THR A 40 6.39 3.15 8.70
N ILE A 41 7.28 3.98 8.17
CA ILE A 41 7.49 5.36 8.64
C ILE A 41 7.02 6.42 7.66
N GLY A 42 6.66 6.03 6.43
CA GLY A 42 6.07 6.90 5.41
C GLY A 42 6.40 6.46 3.99
N PRO A 43 5.83 7.11 2.96
CA PRO A 43 4.76 8.12 3.05
C PRO A 43 3.43 7.55 3.55
N GLY A 44 2.50 8.42 3.95
CA GLY A 44 1.17 8.04 4.42
C GLY A 44 0.58 9.06 5.38
N LEU A 45 -0.64 8.81 5.87
CA LEU A 45 -1.30 9.68 6.85
C LEU A 45 -0.51 9.66 8.16
N SER A 46 0.08 10.80 8.51
CA SER A 46 1.02 10.92 9.64
C SER A 46 0.44 10.44 10.98
N LEU A 47 -0.83 10.73 11.25
CA LEU A 47 -1.51 10.27 12.47
C LEU A 47 -1.69 8.74 12.51
N CYS A 48 -1.99 8.12 11.38
CA CYS A 48 -2.09 6.65 11.27
C CYS A 48 -0.73 5.99 11.43
N LEU A 49 0.31 6.52 10.78
CA LEU A 49 1.69 6.02 10.89
C LEU A 49 2.18 6.04 12.35
N ARG A 50 1.84 7.09 13.10
CA ARG A 50 2.20 7.21 14.52
C ARG A 50 1.67 6.05 15.37
N VAL A 51 0.48 5.53 15.09
CA VAL A 51 -0.08 4.37 15.82
C VAL A 51 0.83 3.15 15.67
N GLY A 52 1.21 2.83 14.43
CA GLY A 52 2.13 1.72 14.15
C GLY A 52 3.51 1.93 14.79
N VAL A 53 4.09 3.12 14.67
CA VAL A 53 5.39 3.45 15.26
C VAL A 53 5.35 3.35 16.79
N GLN A 54 4.27 3.77 17.44
CA GLN A 54 4.10 3.64 18.89
C GLN A 54 4.00 2.18 19.33
N LYS A 55 3.21 1.35 18.63
CA LYS A 55 3.15 -0.11 18.91
C LYS A 55 4.51 -0.76 18.72
N ALA A 56 5.22 -0.46 17.63
CA ALA A 56 6.55 -1.00 17.37
C ALA A 56 7.55 -0.63 18.46
N ARG A 57 7.55 0.63 18.92
CA ARG A 57 8.38 1.09 20.05
C ARG A 57 8.05 0.39 21.35
N ARG A 58 6.77 0.10 21.63
CA ARG A 58 6.36 -0.63 22.83
C ARG A 58 6.90 -2.06 22.85
N ILE A 59 6.72 -2.80 21.75
CA ILE A 59 7.21 -4.18 21.61
C ILE A 59 8.75 -4.18 21.73
N ALA A 60 9.41 -3.37 20.90
CA ALA A 60 10.86 -3.34 20.86
C ALA A 60 11.47 -2.87 22.19
N GLY A 61 10.88 -1.88 22.86
CA GLY A 61 11.32 -1.39 24.16
C GLY A 61 11.17 -2.42 25.28
N GLY A 62 10.17 -3.32 25.20
CA GLY A 62 9.98 -4.40 26.18
C GLY A 62 11.10 -5.44 26.19
N PHE A 63 11.78 -5.65 25.06
CA PHE A 63 12.80 -6.68 24.87
C PHE A 63 14.14 -6.15 24.33
N ASN A 64 14.33 -4.83 24.30
CA ASN A 64 15.49 -4.14 23.74
C ASN A 64 15.82 -4.56 22.29
N LEU A 65 14.78 -4.70 21.46
CA LEU A 65 14.91 -5.11 20.06
C LEU A 65 15.26 -3.92 19.15
N PRO A 66 16.00 -4.14 18.06
CA PRO A 66 16.17 -3.15 17.01
C PRO A 66 14.82 -2.84 16.32
N ILE A 67 14.61 -1.55 15.99
CA ILE A 67 13.47 -1.09 15.19
C ILE A 67 13.96 -0.72 13.80
N ILE A 68 13.30 -1.24 12.76
CA ILE A 68 13.62 -0.99 11.36
C ILE A 68 12.50 -0.12 10.76
N GLY A 69 12.83 1.11 10.40
CA GLY A 69 11.90 2.00 9.70
C GLY A 69 11.81 1.62 8.22
N ILE A 70 10.60 1.36 7.73
CA ILE A 70 10.35 0.93 6.35
C ILE A 70 9.70 2.05 5.56
N HIS A 71 10.25 2.33 4.38
CA HIS A 71 9.62 3.22 3.41
C HIS A 71 8.50 2.49 2.67
N HIS A 72 7.28 3.03 2.69
CA HIS A 72 6.06 2.39 2.19
C HIS A 72 6.18 1.97 0.72
N MET A 73 6.70 2.85 -0.13
CA MET A 73 6.85 2.54 -1.56
C MET A 73 8.02 1.60 -1.85
N GLU A 74 9.04 1.59 -0.98
CA GLU A 74 10.14 0.63 -1.09
C GLU A 74 9.62 -0.78 -0.79
N ALA A 75 8.80 -0.91 0.25
CA ALA A 75 8.13 -2.17 0.59
C ALA A 75 7.29 -2.69 -0.60
N HIS A 76 6.49 -1.83 -1.22
CA HIS A 76 5.71 -2.20 -2.42
C HIS A 76 6.60 -2.71 -3.57
N ALA A 77 7.71 -2.03 -3.86
CA ALA A 77 8.64 -2.47 -4.91
C ALA A 77 9.27 -3.84 -4.60
N LEU A 78 9.63 -4.07 -3.33
CA LEU A 78 10.32 -5.29 -2.92
C LEU A 78 9.41 -6.52 -2.79
N VAL A 79 8.08 -6.35 -2.78
CA VAL A 79 7.13 -7.49 -2.89
C VAL A 79 7.41 -8.31 -4.14
N ALA A 80 7.80 -7.67 -5.25
CA ALA A 80 8.17 -8.39 -6.48
C ALA A 80 9.29 -9.41 -6.25
N ARG A 81 10.29 -9.06 -5.41
CA ARG A 81 11.40 -9.96 -5.05
C ARG A 81 11.03 -11.00 -3.99
N LEU A 82 9.96 -10.78 -3.23
CA LEU A 82 9.41 -11.78 -2.31
C LEU A 82 8.71 -12.91 -3.08
N ILE A 83 7.99 -12.56 -4.15
CA ILE A 83 7.27 -13.51 -5.01
C ILE A 83 8.26 -14.18 -5.98
N GLU A 84 9.01 -13.37 -6.72
CA GLU A 84 10.00 -13.83 -7.70
C GLU A 84 11.41 -13.79 -7.10
N LYS A 85 11.82 -14.89 -6.46
CA LYS A 85 13.09 -14.97 -5.72
C LYS A 85 14.32 -14.74 -6.60
N ASP A 86 14.22 -15.07 -7.88
CA ASP A 86 15.31 -14.90 -8.85
C ASP A 86 15.40 -13.46 -9.40
N LEU A 87 14.42 -12.59 -9.10
CA LEU A 87 14.45 -11.19 -9.49
C LEU A 87 15.58 -10.45 -8.77
N GLN A 88 16.65 -10.18 -9.52
CA GLN A 88 17.78 -9.38 -9.06
C GLN A 88 17.62 -7.91 -9.46
N PHE A 89 18.34 -7.05 -8.78
CA PHE A 89 18.56 -5.69 -9.26
C PHE A 89 19.48 -5.68 -10.49
N PRO A 90 19.35 -4.66 -11.38
CA PRO A 90 18.30 -3.66 -11.40
C PRO A 90 17.00 -4.23 -12.00
N PHE A 91 15.85 -3.75 -11.52
CA PHE A 91 14.54 -4.06 -12.11
C PHE A 91 13.65 -2.83 -12.18
N MET A 92 12.67 -2.85 -13.08
CA MET A 92 11.62 -1.83 -13.14
C MET A 92 10.38 -2.32 -12.42
N ALA A 93 9.69 -1.41 -11.74
CA ALA A 93 8.39 -1.68 -11.13
C ALA A 93 7.38 -0.59 -11.51
N LEU A 94 6.17 -1.03 -11.83
CA LEU A 94 5.01 -0.17 -12.03
C LEU A 94 4.12 -0.31 -10.80
N LEU A 95 4.19 0.68 -9.91
CA LEU A 95 3.45 0.70 -8.65
C LEU A 95 2.13 1.43 -8.87
N ILE A 96 1.06 0.65 -8.98
CA ILE A 96 -0.29 1.15 -9.22
C ILE A 96 -1.18 0.80 -8.03
N SER A 97 -1.85 1.80 -7.47
CA SER A 97 -2.81 1.66 -6.37
C SER A 97 -3.91 2.72 -6.46
N GLY A 98 -4.76 2.78 -5.43
CA GLY A 98 -5.76 3.84 -5.27
C GLY A 98 -5.20 5.26 -5.37
N GLY A 99 -3.98 5.49 -4.85
CA GLY A 99 -3.38 6.83 -4.75
C GLY A 99 -1.97 6.95 -5.33
N HIS A 100 -1.48 5.94 -6.05
CA HIS A 100 -0.14 5.96 -6.65
C HIS A 100 -0.17 5.40 -8.06
N ASN A 101 0.52 6.07 -8.97
CA ASN A 101 0.89 5.61 -10.29
C ASN A 101 2.37 5.94 -10.46
N LEU A 102 3.28 5.02 -10.12
CA LEU A 102 4.72 5.27 -10.20
C LEU A 102 5.41 4.24 -11.09
N LEU A 103 6.15 4.71 -12.10
CA LEU A 103 7.12 3.89 -12.81
C LEU A 103 8.50 4.15 -12.19
N ILE A 104 9.10 3.12 -11.61
CA ILE A 104 10.39 3.23 -10.91
C ILE A 104 11.41 2.25 -11.49
N LEU A 105 12.67 2.66 -11.47
CA LEU A 105 13.83 1.81 -11.66
C LEU A 105 14.50 1.59 -10.31
N ALA A 106 14.43 0.36 -9.81
CA ALA A 106 15.10 -0.09 -8.60
C ALA A 106 16.50 -0.59 -8.97
N ARG A 107 17.54 0.13 -8.55
CA ARG A 107 18.94 -0.19 -8.85
C ARG A 107 19.60 -1.02 -7.76
N ASP A 108 19.20 -0.79 -6.51
CA ASP A 108 19.58 -1.54 -5.32
C ASP A 108 18.61 -1.17 -4.18
N LEU A 109 18.76 -1.78 -3.00
CA LEU A 109 18.08 -1.35 -1.78
C LEU A 109 18.40 0.11 -1.47
N GLY A 110 17.37 0.91 -1.16
CA GLY A 110 17.50 2.36 -0.99
C GLY A 110 17.84 3.15 -2.26
N GLN A 111 18.02 2.51 -3.43
CA GLN A 111 18.40 3.18 -4.68
C GLN A 111 17.29 3.05 -5.73
N TYR A 112 16.37 4.01 -5.70
CA TYR A 112 15.21 4.06 -6.60
C TYR A 112 15.22 5.34 -7.43
N THR A 113 14.99 5.20 -8.73
CA THR A 113 14.78 6.34 -9.65
C THR A 113 13.34 6.33 -10.10
N GLN A 114 12.58 7.38 -9.81
CA GLN A 114 11.27 7.59 -10.40
C GLN A 114 11.44 8.00 -11.86
N LEU A 115 10.98 7.14 -12.78
CA LEU A 115 11.01 7.38 -14.21
C LEU A 115 9.74 8.12 -14.68
N GLY A 116 8.62 7.92 -13.99
CA GLY A 116 7.36 8.57 -14.31
C GLY A 116 6.35 8.49 -13.18
N THR A 117 5.43 9.43 -13.16
CA THR A 117 4.26 9.45 -12.28
C THR A 117 3.06 10.05 -13.02
N THR A 118 1.86 9.85 -12.50
CA THR A 118 0.72 10.68 -12.92
C THR A 118 0.92 12.15 -12.53
N ILE A 119 0.39 13.06 -13.35
CA ILE A 119 0.32 14.51 -13.07
C ILE A 119 -1.01 14.92 -12.44
N ASP A 120 -2.00 14.02 -12.47
CA ASP A 120 -3.37 14.24 -12.03
C ASP A 120 -3.84 13.06 -11.15
N ASP A 121 -4.86 12.34 -11.59
CA ASP A 121 -5.47 11.26 -10.84
C ASP A 121 -4.59 10.01 -10.87
N ALA A 122 -4.51 9.33 -9.72
CA ALA A 122 -4.08 7.95 -9.70
C ALA A 122 -5.11 7.08 -10.44
N ILE A 123 -4.72 5.92 -10.97
CA ILE A 123 -5.64 5.13 -11.78
C ILE A 123 -6.81 4.63 -10.92
N GLY A 124 -6.56 4.27 -9.65
CA GLY A 124 -7.64 3.85 -8.76
C GLY A 124 -8.63 4.99 -8.48
N GLU A 125 -8.16 6.22 -8.33
CA GLU A 125 -9.03 7.40 -8.22
C GLU A 125 -9.84 7.65 -9.50
N ALA A 126 -9.22 7.50 -10.67
CA ALA A 126 -9.92 7.60 -11.96
C ALA A 126 -11.02 6.53 -12.10
N TYR A 127 -10.76 5.30 -11.67
CA TYR A 127 -11.76 4.23 -11.62
C TYR A 127 -12.87 4.54 -10.61
N ASP A 128 -12.56 5.02 -9.41
CA ASP A 128 -13.55 5.38 -8.41
C ASP A 128 -14.49 6.49 -8.91
N LYS A 129 -13.94 7.56 -9.51
CA LYS A 129 -14.73 8.65 -10.10
C LYS A 129 -15.62 8.15 -11.24
N SER A 130 -15.08 7.31 -12.11
CA SER A 130 -15.83 6.75 -13.25
C SER A 130 -16.98 5.84 -12.78
N ALA A 131 -16.77 5.03 -11.75
CA ALA A 131 -17.80 4.14 -11.20
C ALA A 131 -18.95 4.94 -10.56
N ILE A 132 -18.62 6.03 -9.86
CA ILE A 132 -19.60 6.97 -9.31
C ILE A 132 -20.43 7.60 -10.44
N TRP A 133 -19.79 8.05 -11.52
CA TRP A 133 -20.49 8.65 -12.66
C TRP A 133 -21.41 7.67 -13.38
N LEU A 134 -21.03 6.39 -13.42
CA LEU A 134 -21.83 5.31 -13.99
C LEU A 134 -22.93 4.80 -13.04
N GLY A 135 -23.01 5.30 -11.80
CA GLY A 135 -24.00 4.87 -10.82
C GLY A 135 -23.82 3.44 -10.33
N LEU A 136 -22.58 2.93 -10.33
CA LEU A 136 -22.28 1.56 -9.90
C LEU A 136 -22.27 1.42 -8.39
N ASP A 137 -22.43 0.17 -7.92
CA ASP A 137 -22.27 -0.15 -6.50
C ASP A 137 -20.81 0.00 -6.07
N MET A 138 -20.57 0.86 -5.08
CA MET A 138 -19.25 1.18 -4.53
C MET A 138 -18.93 0.40 -3.25
N SER A 139 -19.65 -0.68 -2.95
CA SER A 139 -19.47 -1.50 -1.73
C SER A 139 -18.05 -2.09 -1.57
N ARG A 140 -17.31 -2.29 -2.67
CA ARG A 140 -15.92 -2.81 -2.66
C ARG A 140 -14.88 -1.74 -3.05
N SER A 141 -15.09 -1.08 -4.19
CA SER A 141 -14.46 0.15 -4.71
C SER A 141 -14.84 0.27 -6.20
N GLY A 142 -14.51 1.37 -6.87
CA GLY A 142 -14.85 1.59 -8.26
C GLY A 142 -14.06 0.72 -9.24
N GLY A 143 -12.82 0.37 -8.89
CA GLY A 143 -11.98 -0.57 -9.65
C GLY A 143 -12.70 -1.89 -9.99
N PRO A 144 -13.04 -2.71 -8.98
CA PRO A 144 -13.78 -3.95 -9.15
C PRO A 144 -15.15 -3.78 -9.80
N ALA A 145 -15.87 -2.69 -9.48
CA ALA A 145 -17.19 -2.44 -10.05
C ALA A 145 -17.13 -2.21 -11.57
N ILE A 146 -16.16 -1.42 -12.03
CA ILE A 146 -15.90 -1.20 -13.46
C ILE A 146 -15.39 -2.46 -14.13
N GLU A 147 -14.48 -3.21 -13.48
CA GLU A 147 -13.97 -4.47 -14.04
C GLU A 147 -15.11 -5.46 -14.33
N GLU A 148 -16.06 -5.60 -13.40
CA GLU A 148 -17.21 -6.49 -13.60
C GLU A 148 -18.09 -6.00 -14.76
N LEU A 149 -18.46 -4.72 -14.77
CA LEU A 149 -19.26 -4.13 -15.85
C LEU A 149 -18.56 -4.26 -17.22
N ALA A 150 -17.23 -4.11 -17.26
CA ALA A 150 -16.45 -4.17 -18.49
C ALA A 150 -16.49 -5.55 -19.16
N ARG A 151 -16.80 -6.63 -18.44
CA ARG A 151 -16.97 -7.98 -19.01
C ARG A 151 -18.18 -8.09 -19.95
N GLU A 152 -19.18 -7.24 -19.75
CA GLU A 152 -20.36 -7.14 -20.62
C GLU A 152 -20.15 -6.13 -21.77
N GLY A 153 -19.02 -5.40 -21.74
CA GLY A 153 -18.70 -4.35 -22.69
C GLY A 153 -18.11 -4.86 -24.01
N ASN A 154 -18.19 -4.02 -25.03
CA ASN A 154 -17.51 -4.25 -26.31
C ASN A 154 -16.26 -3.37 -26.41
N SER A 155 -15.08 -3.98 -26.36
CA SER A 155 -13.78 -3.27 -26.41
C SER A 155 -13.50 -2.52 -27.71
N ARG A 156 -14.33 -2.70 -28.75
CA ARG A 156 -14.18 -2.03 -30.05
C ARG A 156 -15.23 -0.94 -30.29
N ILE A 157 -16.11 -0.66 -29.33
CA ILE A 157 -17.23 0.25 -29.54
C ILE A 157 -16.79 1.71 -29.71
N THR A 158 -15.67 2.08 -29.07
CA THR A 158 -15.11 3.43 -29.13
C THR A 158 -13.63 3.33 -29.50
N SER A 159 -13.23 4.03 -30.57
CA SER A 159 -11.81 4.19 -30.90
C SER A 159 -11.23 5.30 -30.03
N PHE A 160 -10.36 4.96 -29.08
CA PHE A 160 -9.55 5.97 -28.42
C PHE A 160 -8.46 6.48 -29.36
N PRO A 161 -8.25 7.80 -29.48
CA PRO A 161 -7.11 8.32 -30.19
C PRO A 161 -5.83 7.85 -29.50
N LEU A 162 -4.97 7.12 -30.22
CA LEU A 162 -3.62 6.84 -29.78
C LEU A 162 -2.82 8.13 -30.01
N TYR A 163 -2.69 8.96 -28.98
CA TYR A 163 -1.70 10.04 -29.02
C TYR A 163 -0.32 9.42 -28.88
N GLY A 164 0.47 9.50 -29.95
CA GLY A 164 1.89 9.12 -30.01
C GLY A 164 2.77 10.36 -30.10
#